data_AF-A0AAN9C0N9-F1
#
_entry.id   AF-A0AAN9C0N9-F1
#
_cell.length_a   1.000
_cell.length_b   1.000
_cell.length_c   1.000
_cell.angle_alpha   90.00
_cell.angle_beta   90.00
_cell.angle_gamma   90.00
#
_symmetry.space_group_name_H-M   'P 1'
#
loop_
_entity.id
_entity.type
_entity.pdbx_description
1 polymer ?
#
loop_
_entity_poly.entity_id
_entity_poly.type
_entity_poly.pdbx_seq_one_letter_code
_entity_poly.pdbx_strand_id
1 'polypeptide(L)'
;MVMYLAGLLVKCVEPLLFMLVDGYDKYVYNPLQASLSPLVQRVPREVMVGERKVTVFTANIVSWARTVLVIPIACCLKYELYWVGCLLVLLHDFLDHVDGIVAKVQRRVYGNVDDPLLGGFMDAFCDKIVNVLALWSVLMVTDFGHMTWVHVLLYLTPCVVIIAFEFTLGVVRVQDYFHSYYIRELKKSDDVGQTQQATAAVMEGKLKEKLESMGIAFLCVAQGAPVIMNSISGISGVVCLFLSIRLAHASLSRKLSARKERKPLREPPGPTVGSCLHRLMTRRSQSVQVDMKPYNDSDSSDSKFGSPQHGTVEKYMMDDNHPLSRSMSVPGVVGGHGLVDKVFTVGCFDIFHSGHVRLLQRMRSLGKQVIVGVHDSRSIYMLKKRVPVDSTEKRMLNVKQYADMVYCIAGIDPSNFIACMYCGGGQQESSLYVRGDDMEDFPARQLCEKLMPIAFLPYTQGVSSTKLRKEIYNVTQSDPRQDFDANLFY
;
A
#
# COMPACT_ATOMS: atom_id res chain seq x y z
N MET A 1 -33.09 -16.80 12.16
CA MET A 1 -34.14 -17.51 11.39
C MET A 1 -34.49 -16.78 10.08
N VAL A 2 -34.90 -15.49 10.11
CA VAL A 2 -35.22 -14.71 8.90
C VAL A 2 -34.06 -14.63 7.90
N MET A 3 -32.83 -14.35 8.36
CA MET A 3 -31.65 -14.35 7.47
C MET A 3 -31.31 -15.73 6.89
N TYR A 4 -31.66 -16.81 7.59
CA TYR A 4 -31.45 -18.18 7.13
C TYR A 4 -32.48 -18.57 6.07
N LEU A 5 -33.77 -18.25 6.30
CA LEU A 5 -34.85 -18.40 5.32
C LEU A 5 -34.63 -17.53 4.08
N ALA A 6 -34.22 -16.27 4.25
CA ALA A 6 -33.83 -15.39 3.16
C ALA A 6 -32.61 -15.96 2.40
N GLY A 7 -31.60 -16.48 3.11
CA GLY A 7 -30.46 -17.15 2.50
C GLY A 7 -30.84 -18.40 1.69
N LEU A 8 -31.87 -19.15 2.12
CA LEU A 8 -32.42 -20.29 1.38
C LEU A 8 -33.15 -19.85 0.11
N LEU A 9 -33.97 -18.79 0.22
CA LEU A 9 -34.76 -18.23 -0.88
C LEU A 9 -33.86 -17.60 -1.96
N VAL A 10 -32.80 -16.88 -1.53
CA VAL A 10 -31.78 -16.36 -2.44
C VAL A 10 -31.09 -17.49 -3.21
N LYS A 11 -30.72 -18.60 -2.55
CA LYS A 11 -30.08 -19.74 -3.24
C LYS A 11 -30.95 -20.34 -4.35
N CYS A 12 -32.28 -20.30 -4.20
CA CYS A 12 -33.20 -20.78 -5.23
C CYS A 12 -33.31 -19.82 -6.42
N VAL A 13 -33.21 -18.50 -6.19
CA VAL A 13 -33.38 -17.45 -7.21
C VAL A 13 -32.04 -17.07 -7.87
N GLU A 14 -30.92 -17.36 -7.22
CA GLU A 14 -29.58 -17.03 -7.67
C GLU A 14 -29.22 -17.56 -9.07
N PRO A 15 -29.54 -18.82 -9.47
CA PRO A 15 -29.29 -19.29 -10.83
C PRO A 15 -30.03 -18.46 -11.89
N LEU A 16 -31.27 -18.05 -11.59
CA LEU A 16 -32.06 -17.19 -12.46
C LEU A 16 -31.42 -15.79 -12.56
N LEU A 17 -31.00 -15.21 -11.44
CA LEU A 17 -30.33 -13.90 -11.43
C LEU A 17 -29.01 -13.92 -12.18
N PHE A 18 -28.21 -14.99 -12.06
CA PHE A 18 -26.99 -15.14 -12.85
C PHE A 18 -27.28 -15.28 -14.34
N MET A 19 -28.32 -16.03 -14.71
CA MET A 19 -28.75 -16.13 -16.11
C MET A 19 -29.21 -14.77 -16.65
N LEU A 20 -29.93 -13.98 -15.85
CA LEU A 20 -30.36 -12.63 -16.22
C LEU A 20 -29.17 -11.68 -16.37
N VAL A 21 -28.19 -11.73 -15.47
CA VAL A 21 -26.98 -10.90 -15.57
C VAL A 21 -26.10 -11.32 -16.74
N ASP A 22 -25.95 -12.62 -17.01
CA ASP A 22 -25.23 -13.11 -18.19
C ASP A 22 -25.95 -12.68 -19.48
N GLY A 23 -27.27 -12.76 -19.49
CA GLY A 23 -28.11 -12.22 -20.56
C GLY A 23 -27.92 -10.71 -20.72
N TYR A 24 -27.92 -9.94 -19.64
CA TYR A 24 -27.66 -8.50 -19.66
C TYR A 24 -26.26 -8.19 -20.21
N ASP A 25 -25.22 -8.89 -19.74
CA ASP A 25 -23.86 -8.72 -20.22
C ASP A 25 -23.77 -9.00 -21.73
N LYS A 26 -24.46 -10.05 -22.20
CA LYS A 26 -24.46 -10.48 -23.60
C LYS A 26 -25.28 -9.57 -24.52
N TYR A 27 -26.48 -9.17 -24.10
CA TYR A 27 -27.47 -8.50 -24.97
C TYR A 27 -27.54 -6.98 -24.76
N VAL A 28 -27.05 -6.45 -23.63
CA VAL A 28 -27.07 -5.02 -23.33
C VAL A 28 -25.65 -4.48 -23.28
N TYR A 29 -24.80 -5.01 -22.39
CA TYR A 29 -23.47 -4.46 -22.17
C TYR A 29 -22.55 -4.62 -23.39
N ASN A 30 -22.48 -5.80 -24.01
CA ASN A 30 -21.61 -6.01 -25.17
C ASN A 30 -22.00 -5.12 -26.37
N PRO A 31 -23.28 -5.02 -26.76
CA PRO A 31 -23.70 -4.07 -27.81
C PRO A 31 -23.44 -2.60 -27.43
N LEU A 32 -23.67 -2.23 -26.17
CA LEU A 32 -23.39 -0.89 -25.67
C LEU A 32 -21.89 -0.56 -25.75
N GLN A 33 -21.03 -1.49 -25.33
CA GLN A 33 -19.58 -1.38 -25.45
C GLN A 33 -19.15 -1.25 -26.91
N ALA A 34 -19.71 -2.06 -27.82
CA ALA A 34 -19.41 -1.96 -29.25
C ALA A 34 -19.80 -0.59 -29.84
N SER A 35 -20.92 -0.03 -29.38
CA SER A 35 -21.43 1.26 -29.84
C SER A 35 -20.67 2.46 -29.27
N LEU A 36 -20.27 2.40 -27.99
CA LEU A 36 -19.55 3.48 -27.30
C LEU A 36 -18.04 3.48 -27.55
N SER A 37 -17.42 2.33 -27.83
CA SER A 37 -15.98 2.24 -28.06
C SER A 37 -15.44 3.21 -29.13
N PRO A 38 -16.06 3.35 -30.33
CA PRO A 38 -15.60 4.31 -31.33
C PRO A 38 -15.81 5.77 -30.91
N LEU A 39 -16.80 6.07 -30.07
CA LEU A 39 -17.00 7.42 -29.52
C LEU A 39 -15.90 7.76 -28.53
N VAL A 40 -15.62 6.85 -27.59
CA VAL A 40 -14.55 6.99 -26.59
C VAL A 40 -13.19 7.17 -27.25
N GLN A 41 -12.93 6.46 -28.37
CA GLN A 41 -11.68 6.60 -29.11
C GLN A 41 -11.50 8.00 -29.75
N ARG A 42 -12.60 8.70 -30.07
CA ARG A 42 -12.56 10.05 -30.63
C ARG A 42 -12.39 11.14 -29.58
N VAL A 43 -12.68 10.85 -28.30
CA VAL A 43 -12.50 11.80 -27.22
C VAL A 43 -11.01 11.92 -26.87
N PRO A 44 -10.40 13.11 -27.03
CA PRO A 44 -8.99 13.27 -26.70
C PRO A 44 -8.77 13.10 -25.20
N ARG A 45 -7.81 12.24 -24.84
CA ARG A 45 -7.37 12.05 -23.45
C ARG A 45 -6.75 13.32 -22.87
N GLU A 46 -5.92 13.99 -23.67
CA GLU A 46 -5.18 15.20 -23.31
C GLU A 46 -5.55 16.34 -24.25
N VAL A 47 -5.76 17.52 -23.69
CA VAL A 47 -5.97 18.75 -24.45
C VAL A 47 -4.86 19.74 -24.10
N MET A 48 -4.33 20.41 -25.13
CA MET A 48 -3.34 21.48 -24.97
C MET A 48 -4.06 22.76 -24.57
N VAL A 49 -3.84 23.21 -23.33
CA VAL A 49 -4.31 24.52 -22.84
C VAL A 49 -3.08 25.40 -22.68
N GLY A 50 -2.80 26.23 -23.70
CA GLY A 50 -1.52 26.95 -23.82
C GLY A 50 -0.36 25.99 -24.04
N GLU A 51 0.71 26.10 -23.25
CA GLU A 51 1.88 25.22 -23.29
C GLU A 51 1.75 23.96 -22.42
N ARG A 52 0.62 23.77 -21.73
CA ARG A 52 0.42 22.66 -20.79
C ARG A 52 -0.51 21.60 -21.37
N LYS A 53 -0.08 20.33 -21.31
CA LYS A 53 -0.93 19.16 -21.56
C LYS A 53 -1.77 18.88 -20.32
N VAL A 54 -3.10 18.93 -20.46
CA VAL A 54 -4.03 18.63 -19.37
C VAL A 54 -4.79 17.35 -19.73
N THR A 55 -4.75 16.36 -18.84
CA THR A 55 -5.58 15.16 -18.94
C THR A 55 -7.03 15.50 -18.62
N VAL A 56 -7.88 15.48 -19.65
CA VAL A 56 -9.29 15.84 -19.55
C VAL A 56 -10.20 14.62 -19.48
N PHE A 57 -9.77 13.47 -19.99
CA PHE A 57 -10.62 12.29 -20.06
C PHE A 57 -9.86 10.99 -19.79
N THR A 58 -10.14 10.36 -18.65
CA THR A 58 -9.59 9.05 -18.24
C THR A 58 -10.64 8.25 -17.49
N ALA A 59 -10.46 6.93 -17.38
CA ALA A 59 -11.36 6.07 -16.61
C ALA A 59 -11.50 6.56 -15.15
N ASN A 60 -10.39 6.95 -14.52
CA ASN A 60 -10.36 7.48 -13.16
C ASN A 60 -11.19 8.77 -13.01
N ILE A 61 -11.17 9.65 -14.02
CA ILE A 61 -12.00 10.87 -14.04
C ILE A 61 -13.49 10.49 -14.10
N VAL A 62 -13.85 9.48 -14.90
CA VAL A 62 -15.24 8.99 -14.97
C VAL A 62 -15.68 8.41 -13.63
N SER A 63 -14.86 7.59 -12.96
CA SER A 63 -15.18 7.04 -11.64
C SER A 63 -15.34 8.14 -10.57
N TRP A 64 -14.51 9.19 -10.61
CA TRP A 64 -14.68 10.37 -9.74
C TRP A 64 -15.96 11.15 -10.04
N ALA A 65 -16.23 11.45 -11.30
CA ALA A 65 -17.43 12.17 -11.72
C ALA A 65 -18.70 11.42 -11.29
N ARG A 66 -18.69 10.09 -11.46
CA ARG A 66 -19.72 9.18 -10.96
C ARG A 66 -19.88 9.28 -9.43
N THR A 67 -18.79 9.30 -8.67
CA THR A 67 -18.84 9.42 -7.19
C THR A 67 -19.49 10.73 -6.74
N VAL A 68 -19.18 11.82 -7.44
CA VAL A 68 -19.73 13.15 -7.15
C VAL A 68 -21.26 13.19 -7.32
N LEU A 69 -21.85 12.29 -8.12
CA LEU A 69 -23.32 12.20 -8.29
C LEU A 69 -24.07 11.91 -6.98
N VAL A 70 -23.40 11.43 -5.94
CA VAL A 70 -24.05 11.22 -4.63
C VAL A 70 -24.61 12.51 -4.04
N ILE A 71 -23.96 13.65 -4.30
CA ILE A 71 -24.40 14.97 -3.84
C ILE A 71 -25.72 15.37 -4.49
N PRO A 72 -25.85 15.43 -5.84
CA PRO A 72 -27.12 15.75 -6.47
C PRO A 72 -28.20 14.70 -6.20
N ILE A 73 -27.87 13.42 -5.99
CA ILE A 73 -28.83 12.41 -5.52
C ILE A 73 -29.43 12.82 -4.17
N ALA A 74 -28.58 13.14 -3.19
CA ALA A 74 -29.02 13.57 -1.86
C ALA A 74 -29.82 14.88 -1.92
N CYS A 75 -29.40 15.84 -2.76
CA CYS A 75 -30.16 17.08 -2.99
C CYS A 75 -31.54 16.79 -3.60
N CYS A 76 -31.63 15.93 -4.61
CA CYS A 76 -32.90 15.56 -5.23
C CYS A 76 -33.86 14.92 -4.22
N LEU A 77 -33.36 14.02 -3.37
CA LEU A 77 -34.16 13.43 -2.30
C LEU A 77 -34.67 14.48 -1.32
N LYS A 78 -33.80 15.41 -0.90
CA LYS A 78 -34.16 16.49 0.02
C LYS A 78 -35.24 17.44 -0.54
N TYR A 79 -35.21 17.71 -1.85
CA TYR A 79 -36.18 18.58 -2.52
C TYR A 79 -37.34 17.82 -3.16
N GLU A 80 -37.59 16.58 -2.72
CA GLU A 80 -38.71 15.73 -3.17
C GLU A 80 -38.71 15.41 -4.69
N LEU A 81 -37.56 15.55 -5.36
CA LEU A 81 -37.34 15.19 -6.76
C LEU A 81 -36.98 13.70 -6.90
N TYR A 82 -37.86 12.83 -6.40
CA TYR A 82 -37.61 11.39 -6.26
C TYR A 82 -37.28 10.67 -7.57
N TRP A 83 -37.97 11.00 -8.66
CA TRP A 83 -37.72 10.44 -9.98
C TRP A 83 -36.37 10.86 -10.56
N VAL A 84 -35.96 12.11 -10.30
CA VAL A 84 -34.63 12.61 -10.71
C VAL A 84 -33.55 11.91 -9.90
N GLY A 85 -33.76 11.73 -8.58
CA GLY A 85 -32.87 10.94 -7.73
C GLY A 85 -32.70 9.51 -8.25
N CYS A 86 -33.80 8.83 -8.62
CA CYS A 86 -33.77 7.52 -9.26
C CYS A 86 -32.97 7.51 -10.56
N LEU A 87 -33.22 8.47 -11.45
CA LEU A 87 -32.48 8.60 -12.72
C LEU A 87 -30.98 8.82 -12.49
N LEU A 88 -30.60 9.61 -11.48
CA LEU A 88 -29.20 9.84 -11.13
C LEU A 88 -28.51 8.58 -10.58
N VAL A 89 -29.21 7.75 -9.81
CA VAL A 89 -28.70 6.44 -9.36
C VAL A 89 -28.50 5.49 -10.56
N LEU A 90 -29.44 5.48 -11.50
CA LEU A 90 -29.29 4.70 -12.74
C LEU A 90 -28.16 5.25 -13.62
N LEU A 91 -27.99 6.56 -13.68
CA LEU A 91 -26.88 7.21 -14.38
C LEU A 91 -25.54 6.83 -13.74
N HIS A 92 -25.46 6.81 -12.41
CA HIS A 92 -24.29 6.31 -11.70
C HIS A 92 -23.94 4.88 -12.15
N ASP A 93 -24.92 3.97 -12.15
CA ASP A 93 -24.73 2.59 -12.59
C ASP A 93 -24.37 2.46 -14.07
N PHE A 94 -24.82 3.39 -14.90
CA PHE A 94 -24.42 3.47 -16.30
C PHE A 94 -22.96 3.94 -16.45
N LEU A 95 -22.52 4.94 -15.67
CA LEU A 95 -21.17 5.47 -15.72
C LEU A 95 -20.11 4.46 -15.26
N ASP A 96 -20.48 3.52 -14.39
CA ASP A 96 -19.69 2.31 -14.06
C ASP A 96 -19.31 1.52 -15.31
N HIS A 97 -20.26 1.28 -16.21
CA HIS A 97 -19.97 0.59 -17.45
C HIS A 97 -19.10 1.43 -18.38
N VAL A 98 -19.29 2.76 -18.37
CA VAL A 98 -18.53 3.69 -19.19
C VAL A 98 -17.06 3.74 -18.76
N ASP A 99 -16.75 3.80 -17.46
CA ASP A 99 -15.35 3.84 -17.02
C ASP A 99 -14.57 2.56 -17.42
N GLY A 100 -15.21 1.39 -17.36
CA GLY A 100 -14.65 0.12 -17.82
C GLY A 100 -14.42 0.09 -19.34
N ILE A 101 -15.33 0.68 -20.12
CA ILE A 101 -15.14 0.86 -21.57
C ILE A 101 -13.96 1.80 -21.84
N VAL A 102 -13.89 2.95 -21.14
CA VAL A 102 -12.81 3.93 -21.27
C VAL A 102 -11.46 3.30 -20.94
N ALA A 103 -11.35 2.57 -19.83
CA ALA A 103 -10.13 1.88 -19.44
C ALA A 103 -9.66 0.89 -20.52
N LYS A 104 -10.59 0.11 -21.09
CA LYS A 104 -10.28 -0.89 -22.12
C LYS A 104 -9.88 -0.27 -23.45
N VAL A 105 -10.55 0.80 -23.88
CA VAL A 105 -10.24 1.51 -25.13
C VAL A 105 -8.91 2.27 -25.00
N GLN A 106 -8.72 3.02 -23.92
CA GLN A 106 -7.49 3.79 -23.71
C GLN A 106 -6.25 2.89 -23.59
N ARG A 107 -6.37 1.72 -22.95
CA ARG A 107 -5.28 0.73 -22.91
C ARG A 107 -4.86 0.25 -24.30
N ARG A 108 -5.82 0.11 -25.23
CA ARG A 108 -5.51 -0.29 -26.63
C ARG A 108 -4.89 0.84 -27.44
N VAL A 109 -5.35 2.07 -27.24
CA VAL A 109 -4.93 3.23 -28.05
C VAL A 109 -3.59 3.81 -27.57
N TYR A 110 -3.41 3.93 -26.25
CA TYR A 110 -2.27 4.63 -25.65
C TYR A 110 -1.33 3.70 -24.86
N GLY A 111 -1.67 2.41 -24.69
CA GLY A 111 -0.91 1.48 -23.84
C GLY A 111 -1.22 1.63 -22.34
N ASN A 112 -0.33 1.14 -21.48
CA ASN A 112 -0.47 1.24 -20.01
C ASN A 112 0.01 2.61 -19.51
N VAL A 113 -0.74 3.67 -19.82
CA VAL A 113 -0.44 5.03 -19.35
C VAL A 113 -0.93 5.25 -17.91
N ASP A 114 -2.10 4.70 -17.57
CA ASP A 114 -2.65 4.76 -16.22
C ASP A 114 -2.21 3.55 -15.40
N ASP A 115 -1.96 3.78 -14.12
CA ASP A 115 -1.67 2.72 -13.18
C ASP A 115 -2.90 1.80 -13.03
N PRO A 116 -2.85 0.54 -13.52
CA PRO A 116 -3.98 -0.38 -13.46
C PRO A 116 -4.35 -0.77 -12.03
N LEU A 117 -3.40 -0.70 -11.09
CA LEU A 117 -3.66 -1.00 -9.69
C LEU A 117 -4.50 0.10 -9.04
N LEU A 118 -4.10 1.36 -9.25
CA LEU A 118 -4.84 2.51 -8.74
C LEU A 118 -6.22 2.60 -9.39
N GLY A 119 -6.31 2.44 -10.71
CA GLY A 119 -7.59 2.51 -11.42
C GLY A 119 -8.58 1.45 -10.95
N GLY A 120 -8.15 0.19 -10.84
CA GLY A 120 -9.02 -0.89 -10.34
C GLY A 120 -9.38 -0.77 -8.86
N PHE A 121 -8.54 -0.11 -8.05
CA PHE A 121 -8.91 0.24 -6.67
C PHE A 121 -9.94 1.37 -6.65
N MET A 122 -9.71 2.45 -7.39
CA MET A 122 -10.57 3.62 -7.43
C MET A 122 -11.98 3.26 -7.85
N ASP A 123 -12.12 2.58 -8.99
CA ASP A 123 -13.40 2.09 -9.51
C ASP A 123 -14.21 1.37 -8.41
N ALA A 124 -13.61 0.32 -7.86
CA ALA A 124 -14.28 -0.51 -6.86
C ALA A 124 -14.43 0.11 -5.46
N PHE A 125 -13.72 1.20 -5.15
CA PHE A 125 -13.86 1.93 -3.88
C PHE A 125 -14.94 3.00 -3.99
N CYS A 126 -15.00 3.69 -5.13
CA CYS A 126 -16.01 4.68 -5.45
C CYS A 126 -17.43 4.09 -5.37
N ASP A 127 -17.64 2.88 -5.89
CA ASP A 127 -18.93 2.16 -5.76
C ASP A 127 -19.41 2.03 -4.32
N LYS A 128 -18.50 1.71 -3.41
CA LYS A 128 -18.84 1.48 -2.00
C LYS A 128 -19.21 2.78 -1.32
N ILE A 129 -18.52 3.86 -1.65
CA ILE A 129 -18.85 5.20 -1.16
C ILE A 129 -20.25 5.59 -1.61
N VAL A 130 -20.55 5.48 -2.90
CA VAL A 130 -21.84 5.92 -3.42
C VAL A 130 -22.98 5.09 -2.86
N ASN A 131 -22.85 3.75 -2.83
CA ASN A 131 -23.91 2.90 -2.28
C ASN A 131 -24.20 3.20 -0.81
N VAL A 132 -23.15 3.40 0.01
CA VAL A 132 -23.31 3.75 1.43
C VAL A 132 -23.99 5.11 1.59
N LEU A 133 -23.48 6.13 0.91
CA LEU A 133 -23.96 7.51 1.07
C LEU A 133 -25.36 7.72 0.46
N ALA A 134 -25.66 7.08 -0.67
CA ALA A 134 -26.99 7.13 -1.28
C ALA A 134 -28.01 6.44 -0.38
N LEU A 135 -27.71 5.25 0.14
CA LEU A 135 -28.62 4.53 1.03
C LEU A 135 -28.82 5.28 2.36
N TRP A 136 -27.75 5.88 2.90
CA TRP A 136 -27.83 6.79 4.05
C TRP A 136 -28.73 7.99 3.77
N SER A 137 -28.61 8.60 2.59
CA SER A 137 -29.44 9.75 2.20
C SER A 137 -30.92 9.39 2.11
N VAL A 138 -31.23 8.22 1.56
CA VAL A 138 -32.62 7.68 1.54
C VAL A 138 -33.15 7.50 2.97
N LEU A 139 -32.36 6.91 3.87
CA LEU A 139 -32.75 6.72 5.27
C LEU A 139 -33.00 8.05 6.01
N MET A 140 -32.23 9.09 5.70
CA MET A 140 -32.38 10.42 6.33
C MET A 140 -33.64 11.17 5.90
N VAL A 141 -34.12 10.94 4.68
CA VAL A 141 -35.32 11.59 4.14
C VAL A 141 -36.59 10.79 4.45
N THR A 142 -36.46 9.51 4.77
CA THR A 142 -37.60 8.62 5.06
C THR A 142 -38.34 9.07 6.33
N ASP A 143 -39.65 9.28 6.20
CA ASP A 143 -40.54 9.48 7.35
C ASP A 143 -40.99 8.13 7.94
N PHE A 144 -40.53 7.85 9.16
CA PHE A 144 -40.88 6.62 9.89
C PHE A 144 -42.18 6.75 10.70
N GLY A 145 -42.75 7.95 10.85
CA GLY A 145 -43.90 8.20 11.72
C GLY A 145 -45.17 7.45 11.30
N HIS A 146 -45.33 7.21 10.00
CA HIS A 146 -46.49 6.51 9.43
C HIS A 146 -46.27 4.99 9.27
N MET A 147 -45.11 4.46 9.65
CA MET A 147 -44.76 3.06 9.47
C MET A 147 -45.04 2.24 10.73
N THR A 148 -45.58 1.03 10.56
CA THR A 148 -45.66 0.06 11.67
C THR A 148 -44.25 -0.42 12.05
N TRP A 149 -44.07 -0.90 13.28
CA TRP A 149 -42.79 -1.49 13.72
C TRP A 149 -42.28 -2.60 12.78
N VAL A 150 -43.18 -3.39 12.19
CA VAL A 150 -42.81 -4.44 11.22
C VAL A 150 -42.30 -3.82 9.92
N HIS A 151 -42.96 -2.77 9.40
CA HIS A 151 -42.49 -2.05 8.22
C HIS A 151 -41.11 -1.43 8.45
N VAL A 152 -40.92 -0.77 9.60
CA VAL A 152 -39.63 -0.18 9.97
C VAL A 152 -38.55 -1.26 10.04
N LEU A 153 -38.83 -2.40 10.68
CA LEU A 153 -37.86 -3.48 10.80
C LEU A 153 -37.49 -4.07 9.42
N LEU A 154 -38.48 -4.34 8.56
CA LEU A 154 -38.26 -4.90 7.23
C LEU A 154 -37.48 -3.96 6.30
N TYR A 155 -37.72 -2.66 6.43
CA TYR A 155 -37.05 -1.65 5.63
C TYR A 155 -35.64 -1.30 6.15
N LEU A 156 -35.51 -1.06 7.46
CA LEU A 156 -34.26 -0.59 8.07
C LEU A 156 -33.19 -1.68 8.13
N THR A 157 -33.57 -2.93 8.40
CA THR A 157 -32.63 -4.07 8.53
C THR A 157 -31.73 -4.23 7.30
N PRO A 158 -32.26 -4.41 6.07
CA PRO A 158 -31.41 -4.58 4.90
C PRO A 158 -30.55 -3.33 4.63
N CYS A 159 -31.07 -2.12 4.87
CA CYS A 159 -30.31 -0.89 4.65
C CYS A 159 -29.07 -0.81 5.56
N VAL A 160 -29.25 -1.04 6.86
CA VAL A 160 -28.14 -1.01 7.84
C VAL A 160 -27.14 -2.12 7.57
N VAL A 161 -27.61 -3.33 7.26
CA VAL A 161 -26.74 -4.48 6.96
C VAL A 161 -25.90 -4.22 5.70
N ILE A 162 -26.49 -3.68 4.64
CA ILE A 162 -25.75 -3.35 3.41
C ILE A 162 -24.75 -2.22 3.65
N ILE A 163 -25.11 -1.16 4.38
CA ILE A 163 -24.16 -0.11 4.77
C ILE A 163 -22.96 -0.71 5.50
N ALA A 164 -23.18 -1.61 6.46
CA ALA A 164 -22.10 -2.27 7.19
C ALA A 164 -21.21 -3.14 6.29
N PHE A 165 -21.81 -3.89 5.35
CA PHE A 165 -21.05 -4.70 4.38
C PHE A 165 -20.23 -3.83 3.43
N GLU A 166 -20.82 -2.79 2.83
CA GLU A 166 -20.12 -1.93 1.87
C GLU A 166 -19.01 -1.14 2.55
N PHE A 167 -19.23 -0.65 3.78
CA PHE A 167 -18.18 -0.02 4.57
C PHE A 167 -17.03 -0.98 4.84
N THR A 168 -17.33 -2.20 5.31
CA THR A 168 -16.31 -3.22 5.59
C THR A 168 -15.55 -3.61 4.32
N LEU A 169 -16.26 -3.78 3.20
CA LEU A 169 -15.65 -4.08 1.91
C LEU A 169 -14.79 -2.92 1.39
N GLY A 170 -15.19 -1.66 1.65
CA GLY A 170 -14.39 -0.48 1.36
C GLY A 170 -13.08 -0.48 2.13
N VAL A 171 -13.10 -0.74 3.44
CA VAL A 171 -11.89 -0.89 4.27
C VAL A 171 -10.98 -2.01 3.73
N VAL A 172 -11.57 -3.16 3.39
CA VAL A 172 -10.83 -4.29 2.79
C VAL A 172 -10.18 -3.88 1.47
N ARG A 173 -10.86 -3.12 0.61
CA ARG A 173 -10.30 -2.60 -0.66
C ARG A 173 -9.12 -1.67 -0.44
N VAL A 174 -9.22 -0.75 0.51
CA VAL A 174 -8.12 0.17 0.86
C VAL A 174 -6.90 -0.62 1.33
N GLN A 175 -7.10 -1.58 2.23
CA GLN A 175 -6.02 -2.45 2.70
C GLN A 175 -5.40 -3.30 1.59
N ASP A 176 -6.22 -3.89 0.71
CA ASP A 176 -5.74 -4.71 -0.41
C ASP A 176 -4.95 -3.86 -1.42
N TYR A 177 -5.37 -2.61 -1.65
CA TYR A 177 -4.65 -1.65 -2.49
C TYR A 177 -3.27 -1.33 -1.91
N PHE A 178 -3.19 -0.88 -0.66
CA PHE A 178 -1.90 -0.56 -0.03
C PHE A 178 -0.98 -1.77 0.02
N HIS A 179 -1.51 -2.95 0.36
CA HIS A 179 -0.73 -4.18 0.37
C HIS A 179 -0.15 -4.50 -1.03
N SER A 180 -0.97 -4.41 -2.07
CA SER A 180 -0.54 -4.67 -3.46
C SER A 180 0.43 -3.60 -3.96
N TYR A 181 0.21 -2.34 -3.59
CA TYR A 181 1.07 -1.21 -3.91
C TYR A 181 2.47 -1.39 -3.30
N TYR A 182 2.55 -1.72 -2.00
CA TYR A 182 3.83 -1.98 -1.34
C TYR A 182 4.51 -3.23 -1.88
N ILE A 183 3.77 -4.32 -2.15
CA ILE A 183 4.35 -5.49 -2.81
C ILE A 183 4.96 -5.10 -4.15
N ARG A 184 4.25 -4.35 -4.99
CA ARG A 184 4.76 -3.94 -6.29
C ARG A 184 6.01 -3.07 -6.19
N GLU A 185 6.05 -2.13 -5.25
CA GLU A 185 7.24 -1.30 -5.00
C GLU A 185 8.42 -2.12 -4.46
N LEU A 186 8.17 -3.13 -3.63
CA LEU A 186 9.20 -3.99 -3.03
C LEU A 186 9.69 -5.09 -3.98
N LYS A 187 8.84 -5.61 -4.88
CA LYS A 187 9.13 -6.69 -5.84
C LYS A 187 9.57 -6.21 -7.22
N LYS A 188 10.19 -5.03 -7.33
CA LYS A 188 10.71 -4.53 -8.63
C LYS A 188 11.79 -5.42 -9.30
N SER A 189 12.08 -6.60 -8.75
CA SER A 189 12.73 -7.73 -9.42
C SER A 189 12.02 -9.04 -9.02
N ASP A 190 10.85 -9.30 -9.60
CA ASP A 190 10.47 -10.61 -10.17
C ASP A 190 9.04 -10.56 -10.70
N ASP A 191 8.90 -11.14 -11.90
CA ASP A 191 7.72 -11.18 -12.76
C ASP A 191 6.42 -11.49 -12.01
N VAL A 192 5.45 -10.57 -12.08
CA VAL A 192 4.15 -10.72 -11.41
C VAL A 192 3.17 -11.39 -12.38
N GLY A 193 3.04 -12.70 -12.24
CA GLY A 193 1.98 -13.48 -12.87
C GLY A 193 0.60 -12.96 -12.46
N GLN A 194 -0.23 -12.64 -13.46
CA GLN A 194 -1.63 -12.27 -13.28
C GLN A 194 -2.39 -13.42 -12.59
N THR A 195 -2.96 -13.16 -11.42
CA THR A 195 -3.89 -14.11 -10.79
C THR A 195 -5.26 -13.98 -11.46
N GLN A 196 -5.67 -14.99 -12.22
CA GLN A 196 -7.03 -15.10 -12.75
C GLN A 196 -8.01 -15.23 -11.57
N GLN A 197 -8.88 -14.24 -11.37
CA GLN A 197 -10.04 -14.39 -10.51
C GLN A 197 -11.04 -15.36 -11.17
N ALA A 198 -11.58 -16.31 -10.40
CA ALA A 198 -12.57 -17.26 -10.89
C ALA A 198 -13.80 -16.53 -11.47
N THR A 199 -14.28 -16.95 -12.64
CA THR A 199 -15.39 -16.31 -13.38
C THR A 199 -16.67 -16.17 -12.56
N ALA A 200 -17.01 -17.18 -11.76
CA ALA A 200 -18.17 -17.14 -10.86
C ALA A 200 -18.06 -16.03 -9.80
N ALA A 201 -16.85 -15.83 -9.26
CA ALA A 201 -16.57 -14.82 -8.25
C ALA A 201 -16.72 -13.39 -8.79
N VAL A 202 -16.46 -13.20 -10.09
CA VAL A 202 -16.63 -11.94 -10.82
C VAL A 202 -18.12 -11.67 -11.08
N MET A 203 -18.86 -12.68 -11.55
CA MET A 203 -20.31 -12.58 -11.81
C MET A 203 -21.10 -12.27 -10.53
N GLU A 204 -20.76 -12.92 -9.41
CA GLU A 204 -21.34 -12.62 -8.10
C GLU A 204 -21.16 -11.15 -7.67
N GLY A 205 -19.97 -10.60 -7.92
CA GLY A 205 -19.66 -9.21 -7.57
C GLY A 205 -20.48 -8.21 -8.37
N LYS A 206 -20.57 -8.43 -9.68
CA LYS A 206 -21.39 -7.60 -10.58
C LYS A 206 -22.88 -7.67 -10.22
N LEU A 207 -23.42 -8.87 -10.03
CA LEU A 207 -24.83 -9.04 -9.68
C LEU A 207 -25.17 -8.31 -8.38
N LYS A 208 -24.29 -8.40 -7.37
CA LYS A 208 -24.45 -7.69 -6.10
C LYS A 208 -24.57 -6.19 -6.32
N GLU A 209 -23.64 -5.59 -7.06
CA GLU A 209 -23.61 -4.14 -7.31
C GLU A 209 -24.87 -3.68 -8.05
N LYS A 210 -25.34 -4.45 -9.05
CA LYS A 210 -26.58 -4.12 -9.76
C LYS A 210 -27.83 -4.21 -8.89
N LEU A 211 -27.91 -5.20 -7.99
CA LEU A 211 -29.00 -5.30 -7.02
C LEU A 211 -29.01 -4.15 -6.02
N GLU A 212 -27.85 -3.69 -5.58
CA GLU A 212 -27.72 -2.53 -4.68
C GLU A 212 -28.15 -1.23 -5.39
N SER A 213 -27.60 -0.96 -6.58
CA SER A 213 -27.98 0.20 -7.40
C SER A 213 -29.50 0.23 -7.68
N MET A 214 -30.07 -0.91 -8.10
CA MET A 214 -31.50 -1.03 -8.39
C MET A 214 -32.35 -0.90 -7.11
N GLY A 215 -31.89 -1.46 -5.99
CA GLY A 215 -32.52 -1.30 -4.69
C GLY A 215 -32.62 0.16 -4.28
N ILE A 216 -31.51 0.90 -4.36
CA ILE A 216 -31.44 2.32 -4.04
C ILE A 216 -32.34 3.14 -4.99
N ALA A 217 -32.31 2.87 -6.29
CA ALA A 217 -33.13 3.57 -7.29
C ALA A 217 -34.63 3.41 -7.00
N PHE A 218 -35.09 2.19 -6.72
CA PHE A 218 -36.48 1.94 -6.36
C PHE A 218 -36.87 2.59 -5.03
N LEU A 219 -35.98 2.58 -4.04
CA LEU A 219 -36.21 3.26 -2.77
C LEU A 219 -36.28 4.79 -2.92
N CYS A 220 -35.55 5.38 -3.87
CA CYS A 220 -35.69 6.81 -4.19
C CYS A 220 -37.12 7.13 -4.65
N VAL A 221 -37.66 6.34 -5.60
CA VAL A 221 -39.05 6.52 -6.07
C VAL A 221 -40.06 6.28 -4.95
N ALA A 222 -39.79 5.31 -4.08
CA ALA A 222 -40.69 4.96 -2.98
C ALA A 222 -40.86 6.08 -1.93
N GLN A 223 -39.95 7.05 -1.86
CA GLN A 223 -40.07 8.22 -0.97
C GLN A 223 -41.30 9.09 -1.32
N GLY A 224 -41.83 9.00 -2.53
CA GLY A 224 -43.07 9.68 -2.90
C GLY A 224 -44.35 9.07 -2.30
N ALA A 225 -44.26 7.91 -1.65
CA ALA A 225 -45.40 7.26 -1.02
C ALA A 225 -45.45 7.58 0.49
N PRO A 226 -46.65 7.73 1.09
CA PRO A 226 -46.78 8.02 2.53
C PRO A 226 -46.26 6.87 3.41
N VAL A 227 -46.27 5.64 2.88
CA VAL A 227 -45.66 4.47 3.51
C VAL A 227 -44.88 3.71 2.44
N ILE A 228 -43.56 3.72 2.54
CA ILE A 228 -42.63 3.10 1.57
C ILE A 228 -43.02 1.63 1.31
N MET A 229 -43.29 0.87 2.38
CA MET A 229 -43.57 -0.56 2.29
C MET A 229 -44.93 -0.91 1.64
N ASN A 230 -45.79 0.07 1.39
CA ASN A 230 -47.04 -0.14 0.65
C ASN A 230 -46.88 0.11 -0.85
N SER A 231 -45.79 0.76 -1.27
CA SER A 231 -45.49 0.99 -2.68
C SER A 231 -44.80 -0.23 -3.29
N ILE A 232 -45.16 -0.54 -4.55
CA ILE A 232 -44.47 -1.56 -5.35
C ILE A 232 -42.98 -1.24 -5.42
N SER A 233 -42.60 0.02 -5.64
CA SER A 233 -41.20 0.44 -5.68
C SER A 233 -40.49 0.21 -4.34
N GLY A 234 -41.14 0.49 -3.21
CA GLY A 234 -40.53 0.27 -1.89
C GLY A 234 -40.29 -1.21 -1.60
N ILE A 235 -41.28 -2.06 -1.89
CA ILE A 235 -41.15 -3.52 -1.76
C ILE A 235 -40.05 -4.03 -2.69
N SER A 236 -40.06 -3.65 -3.96
CA SER A 236 -39.03 -4.04 -4.93
C SER A 236 -37.63 -3.61 -4.49
N GLY A 237 -37.49 -2.39 -3.97
CA GLY A 237 -36.22 -1.88 -3.45
C GLY A 237 -35.69 -2.70 -2.28
N VAL A 238 -36.54 -2.97 -1.28
CA VAL A 238 -36.21 -3.80 -0.12
C VAL A 238 -35.85 -5.23 -0.53
N VAL A 239 -36.60 -5.83 -1.45
CA VAL A 239 -36.30 -7.18 -1.98
C VAL A 239 -34.91 -7.20 -2.66
N CYS A 240 -34.59 -6.21 -3.49
CA CYS A 240 -33.28 -6.12 -4.14
C CYS A 240 -32.14 -6.04 -3.11
N LEU A 241 -32.30 -5.21 -2.08
CA LEU A 241 -31.32 -5.10 -0.99
C LEU A 241 -31.19 -6.42 -0.22
N PHE A 242 -32.29 -7.09 0.12
CA PHE A 242 -32.23 -8.40 0.79
C PHE A 242 -31.50 -9.46 -0.05
N LEU A 243 -31.74 -9.50 -1.37
CA LEU A 243 -31.04 -10.42 -2.27
C LEU A 243 -29.53 -10.12 -2.31
N SER A 244 -29.14 -8.85 -2.23
CA SER A 244 -27.74 -8.43 -2.24
C SER A 244 -26.97 -8.83 -0.96
N ILE A 245 -27.62 -8.96 0.20
CA ILE A 245 -26.95 -9.28 1.48
C ILE A 245 -26.15 -10.59 1.41
N ARG A 246 -26.73 -11.65 0.83
CA ARG A 246 -26.04 -12.94 0.73
C ARG A 246 -24.82 -12.84 -0.20
N LEU A 247 -24.93 -12.10 -1.30
CA LEU A 247 -23.83 -11.86 -2.24
C LEU A 247 -22.73 -10.99 -1.60
N ALA A 248 -23.11 -9.98 -0.81
CA ALA A 248 -22.19 -9.16 -0.04
C ALA A 248 -21.39 -10.00 0.97
N HIS A 249 -22.08 -10.88 1.70
CA HIS A 249 -21.44 -11.83 2.60
C HIS A 249 -20.50 -12.80 1.88
N ALA A 250 -20.92 -13.37 0.74
CA ALA A 250 -20.06 -14.25 -0.08
C ALA A 250 -18.80 -13.51 -0.58
N SER A 251 -18.96 -12.28 -1.07
CA SER A 251 -17.86 -11.42 -1.52
C SER A 251 -16.86 -11.12 -0.40
N LEU A 252 -17.35 -10.74 0.79
CA LEU A 252 -16.50 -10.48 1.95
C LEU A 252 -15.79 -11.75 2.42
N SER A 253 -16.51 -12.86 2.55
CA SER A 253 -15.96 -14.16 2.95
C SER A 253 -14.86 -14.61 2.00
N ARG A 254 -15.04 -14.49 0.68
CA ARG A 254 -14.00 -14.80 -0.31
C ARG A 254 -12.76 -13.93 -0.13
N LYS A 255 -12.91 -12.62 0.06
CA LYS A 255 -11.77 -11.70 0.26
C LYS A 255 -11.02 -11.99 1.56
N LEU A 256 -11.73 -12.28 2.64
CA LEU A 256 -11.11 -12.64 3.92
C LEU A 256 -10.44 -14.02 3.86
N SER A 257 -11.05 -15.01 3.21
CA SER A 257 -10.45 -16.33 3.00
C SER A 257 -9.20 -16.25 2.13
N ALA A 258 -9.24 -15.47 1.03
CA ALA A 258 -8.06 -15.21 0.21
C ALA A 258 -6.90 -14.58 1.02
N ARG A 259 -7.20 -13.79 2.06
CA ARG A 259 -6.18 -13.27 2.99
C ARG A 259 -5.65 -14.31 3.96
N LYS A 260 -6.49 -15.24 4.43
CA LYS A 260 -6.05 -16.37 5.27
C LYS A 260 -5.17 -17.35 4.50
N GLU A 261 -5.48 -17.56 3.22
CA GLU A 261 -4.71 -18.43 2.31
C GLU A 261 -3.43 -17.78 1.79
N ARG A 262 -3.35 -16.43 1.80
CA ARG A 262 -2.10 -15.71 1.61
C ARG A 262 -1.18 -16.08 2.77
N LYS A 263 -0.30 -17.06 2.54
CA LYS A 263 0.87 -17.30 3.40
C LYS A 263 1.53 -15.94 3.67
N PRO A 264 1.94 -15.63 4.91
CA PRO A 264 2.90 -14.55 5.11
C PRO A 264 4.03 -14.78 4.12
N LEU A 265 4.51 -13.70 3.48
CA LEU A 265 5.66 -13.72 2.58
C LEU A 265 6.61 -14.79 3.08
N ARG A 266 6.73 -15.88 2.32
CA ARG A 266 7.52 -17.05 2.67
C ARG A 266 8.84 -16.50 3.18
N GLU A 267 9.16 -16.70 4.46
CA GLU A 267 10.56 -16.66 4.83
C GLU A 267 11.25 -17.56 3.80
N PRO A 268 12.30 -17.08 3.11
CA PRO A 268 13.08 -17.96 2.25
C PRO A 268 13.35 -19.22 3.09
N PRO A 269 13.08 -20.44 2.58
CA PRO A 269 13.07 -21.64 3.41
C PRO A 269 14.29 -21.61 4.30
N GLY A 270 14.05 -21.34 5.58
CA GLY A 270 15.13 -21.26 6.55
C GLY A 270 15.88 -22.57 6.43
N PRO A 271 17.21 -22.55 6.31
CA PRO A 271 17.93 -23.81 6.35
C PRO A 271 17.57 -24.44 7.69
N THR A 272 16.88 -25.58 7.65
CA THR A 272 16.84 -26.47 8.81
C THR A 272 18.28 -26.61 9.28
N VAL A 273 18.51 -26.30 10.55
CA VAL A 273 19.84 -26.08 11.15
C VAL A 273 20.80 -27.28 10.91
N GLY A 274 20.27 -28.47 10.56
CA GLY A 274 21.06 -29.62 10.14
C GLY A 274 21.54 -29.66 8.68
N SER A 275 20.89 -28.99 7.72
CA SER A 275 21.23 -29.10 6.29
C SER A 275 22.28 -28.08 5.83
N CYS A 276 22.42 -26.94 6.54
CA CYS A 276 23.45 -25.94 6.27
C CYS A 276 24.83 -26.41 6.72
N LEU A 277 24.90 -27.14 7.83
CA LEU A 277 26.16 -27.62 8.40
C LEU A 277 26.80 -28.70 7.52
N HIS A 278 26.00 -29.59 6.91
CA HIS A 278 26.52 -30.59 5.98
C HIS A 278 27.02 -29.95 4.67
N ARG A 279 26.36 -28.90 4.17
CA ARG A 279 26.73 -28.21 2.92
C ARG A 279 27.95 -27.29 3.10
N LEU A 280 28.18 -26.77 4.31
CA LEU A 280 29.40 -26.02 4.67
C LEU A 280 30.60 -26.94 4.97
N MET A 281 30.36 -28.13 5.49
CA MET A 281 31.43 -29.13 5.71
C MET A 281 31.94 -29.73 4.40
N THR A 282 31.11 -29.90 3.37
CA THR A 282 31.55 -30.44 2.06
C THR A 282 32.18 -29.40 1.13
N ARG A 283 31.93 -28.10 1.34
CA ARG A 283 32.57 -27.02 0.55
C ARG A 283 33.98 -26.65 1.01
N ARG A 284 34.49 -27.27 2.09
CA ARG A 284 35.83 -26.99 2.62
C ARG A 284 36.96 -27.78 1.93
N SER A 285 36.65 -28.57 0.90
CA SER A 285 37.62 -29.45 0.23
C SER A 285 37.92 -29.13 -1.24
N GLN A 286 37.56 -27.95 -1.75
CA GLN A 286 38.04 -27.52 -3.07
C GLN A 286 38.65 -26.12 -2.98
N SER A 287 39.98 -26.09 -2.93
CA SER A 287 40.80 -24.93 -3.21
C SER A 287 40.54 -24.45 -4.64
N VAL A 288 39.75 -23.39 -4.78
CA VAL A 288 39.67 -22.62 -6.03
C VAL A 288 40.84 -21.64 -6.02
N GLN A 289 41.89 -21.97 -6.77
CA GLN A 289 42.91 -21.01 -7.18
C GLN A 289 42.24 -19.92 -8.01
N VAL A 290 42.35 -18.67 -7.57
CA VAL A 290 42.00 -17.50 -8.38
C VAL A 290 43.29 -17.02 -9.02
N ASP A 291 43.39 -17.21 -10.34
CA ASP A 291 44.54 -16.80 -11.14
C ASP A 291 44.44 -15.29 -11.44
N MET A 292 45.43 -14.53 -10.99
CA MET A 292 45.46 -13.07 -11.10
C MET A 292 46.54 -12.70 -12.11
N LYS A 293 46.14 -12.24 -13.31
CA LYS A 293 47.09 -11.78 -14.34
C LYS A 293 47.64 -10.38 -13.98
N PRO A 294 48.95 -10.15 -14.14
CA PRO A 294 49.56 -8.86 -13.86
C PRO A 294 49.33 -7.89 -15.03
N TYR A 295 49.12 -6.62 -14.70
CA TYR A 295 48.99 -5.50 -15.63
C TYR A 295 50.39 -4.90 -15.88
N ASN A 296 50.80 -4.81 -17.15
CA ASN A 296 52.05 -4.20 -17.60
C ASN A 296 51.79 -2.79 -18.12
N ASP A 297 52.58 -1.83 -17.63
CA ASP A 297 52.75 -0.50 -18.22
C ASP A 297 53.63 -0.59 -19.48
N SER A 298 53.12 -0.16 -20.64
CA SER A 298 53.95 0.45 -21.71
C SER A 298 53.09 1.15 -22.75
N ASP A 299 53.57 2.33 -23.13
CA ASP A 299 53.48 3.00 -24.43
C ASP A 299 52.33 3.98 -24.74
N SER A 300 52.79 5.22 -24.83
CA SER A 300 52.28 6.43 -25.45
C SER A 300 51.78 6.28 -26.89
N SER A 301 50.70 7.00 -27.25
CA SER A 301 50.74 8.21 -28.11
C SER A 301 49.36 8.54 -28.73
N ASP A 302 49.01 9.83 -28.63
CA ASP A 302 48.19 10.70 -29.50
C ASP A 302 46.93 10.20 -30.23
N SER A 303 45.78 10.86 -29.97
CA SER A 303 45.23 11.91 -30.86
C SER A 303 43.85 12.44 -30.41
N LYS A 304 43.52 13.63 -30.90
CA LYS A 304 42.51 14.61 -30.45
C LYS A 304 41.08 14.38 -30.99
N PHE A 305 40.15 15.17 -30.43
CA PHE A 305 38.75 15.51 -30.84
C PHE A 305 37.67 14.51 -30.38
N GLY A 306 36.55 14.87 -29.76
CA GLY A 306 35.91 16.15 -29.42
C GLY A 306 34.40 15.85 -29.31
N SER A 307 33.83 15.96 -28.09
CA SER A 307 32.44 15.64 -27.73
C SER A 307 31.47 16.83 -27.93
N PRO A 308 30.13 16.63 -27.84
CA PRO A 308 29.40 16.76 -26.56
C PRO A 308 28.29 15.69 -26.38
N GLN A 309 28.31 14.84 -25.36
CA GLN A 309 27.79 14.96 -23.97
C GLN A 309 26.26 15.06 -23.77
N HIS A 310 25.70 13.92 -23.35
CA HIS A 310 24.43 13.74 -22.61
C HIS A 310 24.80 13.39 -21.16
N GLY A 311 24.27 14.10 -20.16
CA GLY A 311 24.66 13.97 -18.76
C GLY A 311 23.80 12.97 -17.98
N THR A 312 24.44 11.97 -17.37
CA THR A 312 23.84 11.03 -16.41
C THR A 312 24.58 11.13 -15.07
N VAL A 313 23.81 11.01 -14.00
CA VAL A 313 24.19 11.09 -12.58
C VAL A 313 25.10 9.91 -12.19
N GLU A 314 26.39 10.04 -12.47
CA GLU A 314 27.49 9.21 -11.95
C GLU A 314 28.53 10.15 -11.34
N LYS A 315 28.30 10.64 -10.12
CA LYS A 315 29.30 11.53 -9.49
C LYS A 315 29.26 11.57 -7.97
N TYR A 316 29.13 10.45 -7.26
CA TYR A 316 29.59 10.37 -5.86
C TYR A 316 30.03 8.94 -5.49
N MET A 317 30.93 8.37 -6.28
CA MET A 317 31.81 7.29 -5.87
C MET A 317 33.19 7.67 -6.40
N MET A 318 34.04 8.23 -5.56
CA MET A 318 35.52 8.36 -5.65
C MET A 318 35.92 9.43 -4.64
N ASP A 319 36.33 9.02 -3.44
CA ASP A 319 37.62 9.38 -2.84
C ASP A 319 37.73 8.78 -1.42
N ASP A 320 38.98 8.62 -0.98
CA ASP A 320 39.47 8.13 0.32
C ASP A 320 39.81 6.63 0.42
N ASN A 321 40.92 6.27 -0.25
CA ASN A 321 41.81 5.20 0.18
C ASN A 321 42.60 5.66 1.42
N HIS A 322 42.11 5.32 2.62
CA HIS A 322 42.95 5.29 3.82
C HIS A 322 42.98 3.85 4.36
N PRO A 323 44.14 3.16 4.39
CA PRO A 323 44.23 1.84 4.97
C PRO A 323 43.99 1.92 6.47
N LEU A 324 43.02 1.16 6.98
CA LEU A 324 42.78 0.93 8.40
C LEU A 324 43.90 0.04 8.98
N SER A 325 45.10 0.59 9.13
CA SER A 325 46.14 0.04 9.99
C SER A 325 46.14 0.78 11.33
N ARG A 326 45.09 0.59 12.12
CA ARG A 326 45.16 0.85 13.56
C ARG A 326 44.26 -0.16 14.27
N SER A 327 44.92 -1.16 14.85
CA SER A 327 44.35 -2.06 15.83
C SER A 327 43.61 -1.24 16.88
N MET A 328 42.28 -1.22 16.82
CA MET A 328 41.46 -0.72 17.91
C MET A 328 41.29 -1.88 18.90
N SER A 329 42.13 -1.89 19.93
CA SER A 329 41.94 -2.75 21.09
C SER A 329 40.64 -2.34 21.78
N VAL A 330 39.62 -3.21 21.72
CA VAL A 330 38.38 -3.05 22.49
C VAL A 330 38.71 -3.29 23.97
N PRO A 331 38.50 -2.32 24.88
CA PRO A 331 38.74 -2.53 26.29
C PRO A 331 37.78 -3.60 26.84
N GLY A 332 38.33 -4.65 27.46
CA GLY A 332 37.57 -5.70 28.15
C GLY A 332 37.55 -7.08 27.50
N VAL A 333 38.17 -7.27 26.32
CA VAL A 333 38.31 -8.61 25.71
C VAL A 333 39.62 -9.24 26.19
N VAL A 334 39.52 -10.10 27.21
CA VAL A 334 40.62 -10.97 27.63
C VAL A 334 40.73 -12.12 26.62
N GLY A 335 41.70 -12.02 25.71
CA GLY A 335 42.22 -13.15 24.94
C GLY A 335 41.69 -13.31 23.51
N GLY A 336 42.57 -13.03 22.54
CA GLY A 336 42.43 -13.42 21.14
C GLY A 336 41.80 -12.36 20.23
N HIS A 337 42.38 -12.16 19.05
CA HIS A 337 41.82 -11.39 17.93
C HIS A 337 40.46 -11.97 17.50
N GLY A 338 39.37 -11.62 18.19
CA GLY A 338 38.05 -12.25 18.01
C GLY A 338 36.92 -11.22 17.90
N LEU A 339 36.01 -11.45 16.94
CA LEU A 339 34.73 -10.76 16.83
C LEU A 339 33.87 -11.04 18.07
N VAL A 340 33.21 -10.02 18.63
CA VAL A 340 32.21 -10.21 19.70
C VAL A 340 31.00 -10.99 19.19
N ASP A 341 30.21 -11.62 20.06
CA ASP A 341 29.06 -12.41 19.60
C ASP A 341 27.95 -11.52 19.05
N LYS A 342 27.66 -10.39 19.72
CA LYS A 342 26.58 -9.47 19.34
C LYS A 342 27.01 -8.01 19.37
N VAL A 343 26.69 -7.27 18.31
CA VAL A 343 26.90 -5.82 18.20
C VAL A 343 25.57 -5.11 18.09
N PHE A 344 25.30 -4.19 19.01
CA PHE A 344 24.05 -3.45 19.09
C PHE A 344 24.21 -2.02 18.58
N THR A 345 23.20 -1.49 17.91
CA THR A 345 23.08 -0.03 17.71
C THR A 345 21.61 0.38 17.68
N VAL A 346 21.32 1.65 17.93
CA VAL A 346 19.98 2.21 17.87
C VAL A 346 19.99 3.53 17.11
N GLY A 347 19.04 3.68 16.18
CA GLY A 347 18.99 4.86 15.35
C GLY A 347 17.65 5.14 14.69
N CYS A 348 17.66 6.27 13.99
CA CYS A 348 16.55 6.72 13.16
C CYS A 348 16.61 6.10 11.76
N PHE A 349 17.80 6.09 11.13
CA PHE A 349 18.05 5.54 9.80
C PHE A 349 17.13 6.12 8.69
N ASP A 350 16.74 7.39 8.84
CA ASP A 350 15.92 8.14 7.87
C ASP A 350 16.76 8.60 6.67
N ILE A 351 16.17 8.57 5.46
CA ILE A 351 16.87 8.81 4.19
C ILE A 351 18.11 7.92 4.14
N PHE A 352 17.91 6.61 4.05
CA PHE A 352 19.00 5.64 4.18
C PHE A 352 20.08 5.88 3.12
N HIS A 353 21.34 6.05 3.56
CA HIS A 353 22.42 6.59 2.73
C HIS A 353 23.76 5.94 3.06
N SER A 354 24.80 6.24 2.28
CA SER A 354 26.15 5.63 2.39
C SER A 354 26.75 5.69 3.81
N GLY A 355 26.54 6.79 4.55
CA GLY A 355 26.95 6.88 5.96
C GLY A 355 26.35 5.78 6.86
N HIS A 356 25.05 5.48 6.72
CA HIS A 356 24.40 4.37 7.46
C HIS A 356 24.97 3.01 7.04
N VAL A 357 25.18 2.82 5.73
CA VAL A 357 25.78 1.59 5.18
C VAL A 357 27.17 1.35 5.76
N ARG A 358 28.04 2.37 5.75
CA ARG A 358 29.40 2.27 6.29
C ARG A 358 29.42 1.99 7.79
N LEU A 359 28.51 2.59 8.56
CA LEU A 359 28.36 2.29 9.98
C LEU A 359 28.04 0.80 10.21
N LEU A 360 27.03 0.28 9.50
CA LEU A 360 26.60 -1.11 9.65
C LEU A 360 27.65 -2.11 9.14
N GLN A 361 28.37 -1.77 8.06
CA GLN A 361 29.50 -2.58 7.57
C GLN A 361 30.66 -2.63 8.58
N ARG A 362 30.98 -1.51 9.23
CA ARG A 362 32.00 -1.50 10.29
C ARG A 362 31.55 -2.30 11.50
N MET A 363 30.28 -2.20 11.90
CA MET A 363 29.73 -3.06 12.96
C MET A 363 29.87 -4.55 12.64
N ARG A 364 29.65 -4.95 11.38
CA ARG A 364 29.82 -6.33 10.93
C ARG A 364 31.26 -6.85 11.11
N SER A 365 32.26 -5.98 11.04
CA SER A 365 33.65 -6.36 11.29
C SER A 365 33.98 -6.54 12.78
N LEU A 366 33.14 -6.03 13.68
CA LEU A 366 33.36 -6.06 15.13
C LEU A 366 32.69 -7.27 15.80
N GLY A 367 31.61 -7.82 15.24
CA GLY A 367 30.93 -8.96 15.83
C GLY A 367 30.19 -9.88 14.87
N LYS A 368 29.86 -11.08 15.36
CA LYS A 368 29.25 -12.16 14.59
C LYS A 368 27.80 -11.83 14.20
N GLN A 369 27.05 -11.22 15.12
CA GLN A 369 25.68 -10.76 14.89
C GLN A 369 25.57 -9.24 15.05
N VAL A 370 24.89 -8.58 14.11
CA VAL A 370 24.56 -7.17 14.13
C VAL A 370 23.07 -7.03 14.43
N ILE A 371 22.76 -6.38 15.55
CA ILE A 371 21.42 -6.18 16.09
C ILE A 371 21.12 -4.68 16.09
N VAL A 372 20.03 -4.28 15.43
CA VAL A 372 19.72 -2.85 15.25
C VAL A 372 18.32 -2.51 15.74
N GLY A 373 18.22 -1.53 16.62
CA GLY A 373 16.96 -0.92 17.02
C GLY A 373 16.63 0.29 16.15
N VAL A 374 15.39 0.34 15.63
CA VAL A 374 14.90 1.45 14.81
C VAL A 374 13.72 2.10 15.51
N HIS A 375 13.80 3.41 15.79
CA HIS A 375 12.67 4.13 16.38
C HIS A 375 11.50 4.24 15.39
N ASP A 376 10.27 4.13 15.88
CA ASP A 376 9.07 4.41 15.07
C ASP A 376 8.94 5.91 14.74
N SER A 377 8.15 6.21 13.72
CA SER A 377 7.98 7.60 13.26
C SER A 377 7.41 8.51 14.35
N ARG A 378 6.52 8.00 15.21
CA ARG A 378 5.96 8.75 16.35
C ARG A 378 7.05 9.13 17.35
N SER A 379 7.95 8.20 17.70
CA SER A 379 9.04 8.46 18.64
C SER A 379 10.06 9.43 18.06
N ILE A 380 10.36 9.33 16.77
CA ILE A 380 11.26 10.30 16.12
C ILE A 380 10.66 11.70 16.12
N TYR A 381 9.36 11.82 15.86
CA TYR A 381 8.67 13.10 15.96
C TYR A 381 8.76 13.67 17.37
N MET A 382 8.56 12.85 18.41
CA MET A 382 8.71 13.30 19.80
C MET A 382 10.14 13.73 20.14
N LEU A 383 11.15 12.99 19.67
CA LEU A 383 12.58 13.23 19.92
C LEU A 383 13.14 14.45 19.18
N LYS A 384 12.79 14.59 17.90
CA LYS A 384 13.44 15.53 16.97
C LYS A 384 12.51 16.62 16.44
N LYS A 385 11.24 16.63 16.89
CA LYS A 385 10.16 17.53 16.43
C LYS A 385 10.05 17.58 14.90
N ARG A 386 10.32 16.43 14.26
CA ARG A 386 10.33 16.32 12.80
C ARG A 386 9.84 14.96 12.37
N VAL A 387 9.00 14.92 11.35
CA VAL A 387 8.52 13.67 10.76
C VAL A 387 9.64 13.08 9.89
N PRO A 388 9.99 11.79 10.05
CA PRO A 388 10.89 11.11 9.11
C PRO A 388 10.34 11.13 7.69
N VAL A 389 11.22 11.18 6.69
CA VAL A 389 10.81 11.07 5.29
C VAL A 389 10.42 9.63 4.97
N ASP A 390 11.22 8.67 5.44
CA ASP A 390 10.95 7.25 5.25
C ASP A 390 10.05 6.69 6.37
N SER A 391 9.06 5.88 6.00
CA SER A 391 8.22 5.16 6.97
C SER A 391 9.05 4.26 7.89
N THR A 392 8.54 3.95 9.10
CA THR A 392 9.21 3.01 10.03
C THR A 392 9.59 1.70 9.34
N GLU A 393 8.67 1.14 8.56
CA GLU A 393 8.86 -0.12 7.84
C GLU A 393 9.99 -0.02 6.81
N LYS A 394 10.01 1.05 6.01
CA LYS A 394 11.07 1.27 5.01
C LYS A 394 12.44 1.42 5.68
N ARG A 395 12.53 2.16 6.79
CA ARG A 395 13.77 2.32 7.55
C ARG A 395 14.25 1.00 8.13
N MET A 396 13.35 0.19 8.70
CA MET A 396 13.68 -1.15 9.19
C MET A 396 14.15 -2.08 8.07
N LEU A 397 13.49 -2.06 6.90
CA LEU A 397 13.87 -2.88 5.76
C LEU A 397 15.26 -2.53 5.22
N ASN A 398 15.55 -1.24 5.07
CA ASN A 398 16.85 -0.76 4.61
C ASN A 398 17.99 -1.21 5.55
N VAL A 399 17.75 -1.15 6.87
CA VAL A 399 18.71 -1.62 7.88
C VAL A 399 18.86 -3.14 7.86
N LYS A 400 17.76 -3.88 7.65
CA LYS A 400 17.74 -5.35 7.67
C LYS A 400 18.66 -5.98 6.64
N GLN A 401 18.99 -5.28 5.56
CA GLN A 401 19.96 -5.75 4.55
C GLN A 401 21.39 -5.92 5.11
N TYR A 402 21.71 -5.24 6.21
CA TYR A 402 23.06 -5.24 6.81
C TYR A 402 23.08 -5.81 8.24
N ALA A 403 21.90 -6.03 8.83
CA ALA A 403 21.72 -6.48 10.21
C ALA A 403 21.08 -7.88 10.28
N ASP A 404 21.54 -8.74 11.18
CA ASP A 404 20.94 -10.06 11.38
C ASP A 404 19.57 -9.93 12.05
N MET A 405 19.41 -8.94 12.92
CA MET A 405 18.16 -8.70 13.62
C MET A 405 17.84 -7.21 13.68
N VAL A 406 16.57 -6.88 13.44
CA VAL A 406 16.07 -5.51 13.49
C VAL A 406 14.80 -5.51 14.33
N TYR A 407 14.70 -4.59 15.29
CA TYR A 407 13.54 -4.44 16.15
C TYR A 407 13.05 -2.99 16.18
N CYS A 408 11.74 -2.82 16.40
CA CYS A 408 11.11 -1.50 16.47
C CYS A 408 11.14 -1.00 17.91
N ILE A 409 11.49 0.28 18.09
CA ILE A 409 11.47 0.97 19.38
C ILE A 409 10.30 1.94 19.39
N ALA A 410 9.29 1.62 20.20
CA ALA A 410 8.13 2.47 20.46
C ALA A 410 8.36 3.25 21.76
N GLY A 411 9.05 4.38 21.67
CA GLY A 411 9.39 5.23 22.79
C GLY A 411 10.58 6.15 22.52
N ILE A 412 10.69 7.20 23.33
CA ILE A 412 11.81 8.16 23.33
C ILE A 412 13.06 7.52 23.94
N ASP A 413 12.88 6.68 24.96
CA ASP A 413 13.94 5.95 25.64
C ASP A 413 14.02 4.48 25.14
N PRO A 414 15.13 4.05 24.53
CA PRO A 414 15.29 2.69 24.04
C PRO A 414 15.72 1.68 25.13
N SER A 415 15.94 2.12 26.37
CA SER A 415 16.53 1.31 27.45
C SER A 415 15.84 -0.05 27.67
N ASN A 416 14.52 -0.06 27.84
CA ASN A 416 13.76 -1.31 28.06
C ASN A 416 13.87 -2.29 26.89
N PHE A 417 13.94 -1.77 25.66
CA PHE A 417 14.06 -2.59 24.45
C PHE A 417 15.46 -3.20 24.35
N ILE A 418 16.51 -2.42 24.62
CA ILE A 418 17.88 -2.90 24.64
C ILE A 418 18.06 -3.97 25.71
N ALA A 419 17.54 -3.74 26.93
CA ALA A 419 17.59 -4.73 28.02
C ALA A 419 16.90 -6.05 27.62
N CYS A 420 15.69 -5.98 27.05
CA CYS A 420 14.98 -7.17 26.59
C CYS A 420 15.75 -7.93 25.50
N MET A 421 16.37 -7.21 24.55
CA MET A 421 17.15 -7.84 23.50
C MET A 421 18.47 -8.44 23.99
N TYR A 422 19.06 -7.86 25.03
CA TYR A 422 20.26 -8.38 25.68
C TYR A 422 19.95 -9.66 26.48
N CYS A 423 18.86 -9.68 27.26
CA CYS A 423 18.45 -10.82 28.10
C CYS A 423 18.07 -12.09 27.32
N GLY A 424 17.81 -11.99 26.01
CA GLY A 424 17.53 -13.15 25.15
C GLY A 424 18.76 -13.97 24.75
N GLY A 425 19.98 -13.57 25.13
CA GLY A 425 21.22 -14.33 24.91
C GLY A 425 21.58 -15.23 26.10
N GLY A 426 22.28 -16.34 25.85
CA GLY A 426 22.83 -17.15 26.94
C GLY A 426 23.80 -16.34 27.81
N GLN A 427 23.88 -16.63 29.11
CA GLN A 427 24.67 -15.88 30.12
C GLN A 427 26.19 -15.76 29.86
N GLN A 428 26.70 -16.24 28.72
CA GLN A 428 28.13 -16.24 28.35
C GLN A 428 28.45 -15.52 27.03
N GLU A 429 27.50 -14.85 26.37
CA GLU A 429 27.76 -14.19 25.09
C GLU A 429 28.37 -12.78 25.26
N SER A 430 29.44 -12.50 24.52
CA SER A 430 30.08 -11.19 24.47
C SER A 430 29.27 -10.20 23.63
N SER A 431 28.99 -9.01 24.18
CA SER A 431 28.21 -7.97 23.50
C SER A 431 28.95 -6.64 23.44
N LEU A 432 28.67 -5.85 22.40
CA LEU A 432 29.24 -4.50 22.20
C LEU A 432 28.15 -3.55 21.72
N TYR A 433 28.03 -2.36 22.29
CA TYR A 433 27.18 -1.31 21.73
C TYR A 433 28.02 -0.37 20.86
N VAL A 434 27.56 -0.08 19.65
CA VAL A 434 28.26 0.75 18.68
C VAL A 434 27.42 1.94 18.27
N ARG A 435 28.05 3.13 18.21
CA ARG A 435 27.43 4.37 17.73
C ARG A 435 28.45 5.22 16.96
N GLY A 436 27.96 6.18 16.18
CA GLY A 436 28.83 7.25 15.68
C GLY A 436 29.39 8.10 16.83
N ASP A 437 30.58 8.65 16.64
CA ASP A 437 31.22 9.63 17.54
C ASP A 437 30.57 11.02 17.50
N ASP A 438 29.51 11.21 16.71
CA ASP A 438 28.76 12.45 16.56
C ASP A 438 27.84 12.77 17.74
N MET A 439 27.52 11.78 18.58
CA MET A 439 26.61 11.95 19.71
C MET A 439 26.96 10.96 20.83
N GLU A 440 27.90 11.37 21.69
CA GLU A 440 28.33 10.58 22.83
C GLU A 440 27.28 10.51 23.94
N ASP A 441 26.46 11.55 24.12
CA ASP A 441 25.39 11.58 25.11
C ASP A 441 24.05 11.13 24.49
N PHE A 442 23.57 9.94 24.87
CA PHE A 442 22.34 9.34 24.35
C PHE A 442 21.49 8.70 25.46
N PRO A 443 20.14 8.67 25.32
CA PRO A 443 19.22 8.35 26.42
C PRO A 443 19.47 7.00 27.14
N ALA A 444 20.01 6.00 26.44
CA ALA A 444 20.28 4.68 27.00
C ALA A 444 21.75 4.43 27.41
N ARG A 445 22.60 5.47 27.44
CA ARG A 445 24.04 5.32 27.69
C ARG A 445 24.34 4.61 29.01
N GLN A 446 23.74 5.06 30.11
CA GLN A 446 23.97 4.48 31.43
C GLN A 446 23.58 3.00 31.51
N LEU A 447 22.53 2.59 30.80
CA LEU A 447 22.15 1.19 30.72
C LEU A 447 23.15 0.41 29.86
N CYS A 448 23.50 0.93 28.68
CA CYS A 448 24.48 0.30 27.80
C CYS A 448 25.80 0.07 28.54
N GLU A 449 26.37 1.06 29.24
CA GLU A 449 27.60 0.93 30.03
C GLU A 449 27.51 -0.14 31.13
N LYS A 450 26.32 -0.37 31.70
CA LYS A 450 26.09 -1.44 32.68
C LYS A 450 26.00 -2.83 32.04
N LEU A 451 25.49 -2.92 30.82
CA LEU A 451 25.25 -4.20 30.13
C LEU A 451 26.44 -4.64 29.27
N MET A 452 27.12 -3.72 28.59
CA MET A 452 28.15 -4.00 27.59
C MET A 452 29.08 -2.80 27.34
N PRO A 453 30.32 -3.02 26.85
CA PRO A 453 31.18 -1.93 26.42
C PRO A 453 30.56 -1.12 25.28
N ILE A 454 30.92 0.17 25.20
CA ILE A 454 30.52 1.08 24.11
C ILE A 454 31.73 1.36 23.23
N ALA A 455 31.58 1.23 21.91
CA ALA A 455 32.56 1.66 20.92
C ALA A 455 31.99 2.76 20.02
N PHE A 456 32.74 3.85 19.88
CA PHE A 456 32.40 4.92 18.96
C PHE A 456 33.16 4.74 17.64
N LEU A 457 32.44 4.85 16.53
CA LEU A 457 33.00 4.76 15.18
C LEU A 457 32.99 6.14 14.52
N PRO A 458 34.00 6.47 13.71
CA PRO A 458 34.10 7.79 13.11
C PRO A 458 32.96 8.06 12.14
N TYR A 459 32.27 9.18 12.32
CA TYR A 459 31.17 9.60 11.44
C TYR A 459 31.65 9.73 9.99
N THR A 460 30.83 9.28 9.04
CA THR A 460 31.17 9.40 7.61
C THR A 460 31.03 10.84 7.16
N GLN A 461 32.15 11.49 6.85
CA GLN A 461 32.16 12.86 6.35
C GLN A 461 31.47 12.98 4.97
N GLY A 462 30.90 14.15 4.70
CA GLY A 462 30.28 14.45 3.40
C GLY A 462 28.79 14.10 3.27
N VAL A 463 28.23 13.15 4.04
CA VAL A 463 26.84 12.69 3.87
C VAL A 463 26.07 12.67 5.20
N SER A 464 24.87 13.25 5.23
CA SER A 464 23.94 13.14 6.36
C SER A 464 22.49 13.30 5.90
N SER A 465 21.52 12.72 6.61
CA SER A 465 20.09 12.92 6.31
C SER A 465 19.69 14.40 6.30
N THR A 466 20.34 15.25 7.11
CA THR A 466 20.07 16.70 7.14
C THR A 466 20.58 17.40 5.87
N LYS A 467 21.78 17.03 5.38
CA LYS A 467 22.33 17.57 4.12
C LYS A 467 21.51 17.12 2.91
N LEU A 468 21.22 15.83 2.82
CA LEU A 468 20.40 15.26 1.74
C LEU A 468 19.01 15.88 1.69
N ARG A 469 18.41 16.16 2.85
CA ARG A 469 17.12 16.86 2.92
C ARG A 469 17.19 18.28 2.36
N LYS A 470 18.25 19.04 2.66
CA LYS A 470 18.46 20.38 2.09
C LYS A 470 18.68 20.32 0.58
N GLU A 471 19.40 19.33 0.08
CA GLU A 471 19.60 19.12 -1.35
C GLU A 471 18.28 18.79 -2.07
N ILE A 472 17.48 17.87 -1.53
CA ILE A 472 16.14 17.55 -2.06
C ILE A 472 15.24 18.79 -2.06
N TYR A 473 15.28 19.60 -1.00
CA TYR A 473 14.51 20.83 -0.88
C TYR A 473 14.95 21.93 -1.87
N ASN A 474 16.27 22.11 -2.05
CA ASN A 474 16.80 23.11 -2.98
C ASN A 474 16.52 22.72 -4.44
N VAL A 475 16.48 21.42 -4.76
CA VAL A 475 16.05 20.95 -6.09
C VAL A 475 14.56 21.24 -6.33
N THR A 476 13.70 21.09 -5.31
CA THR A 476 12.26 21.37 -5.43
C THR A 476 11.93 22.86 -5.56
N GLN A 477 12.72 23.77 -4.97
CA GLN A 477 12.51 25.23 -5.15
C GLN A 477 12.87 25.75 -6.55
N SER A 478 13.57 24.97 -7.39
CA SER A 478 13.83 25.37 -8.78
C SER A 478 12.65 25.16 -9.73
N ASP A 479 11.55 24.56 -9.26
CA ASP A 479 10.28 24.42 -9.98
C ASP A 479 9.17 25.27 -9.30
N PRO A 480 8.72 26.40 -9.90
CA PRO A 480 7.72 27.30 -9.31
C PRO A 480 6.29 26.73 -9.13
N ARG A 481 6.10 25.40 -9.16
CA ARG A 481 4.77 24.76 -9.27
C ARG A 481 4.30 24.01 -8.03
N GLN A 482 5.01 24.03 -6.89
CA GLN A 482 4.67 23.22 -5.71
C GLN A 482 4.59 23.98 -4.37
N ASP A 483 4.15 25.24 -4.39
CA ASP A 483 4.14 26.10 -3.18
C ASP A 483 2.96 25.91 -2.20
N PHE A 484 2.27 24.75 -2.16
CA PHE A 484 1.15 24.55 -1.22
C PHE A 484 1.37 23.56 -0.06
N ASP A 485 2.41 22.73 -0.06
CA ASP A 485 2.64 21.72 1.01
C ASP A 485 3.80 22.04 1.97
N ALA A 486 4.48 23.18 1.81
CA ALA A 486 5.77 23.43 2.45
C ALA A 486 5.71 23.80 3.95
N ASN A 487 4.55 24.07 4.54
CA ASN A 487 4.43 24.43 5.96
C ASN A 487 4.17 23.24 6.90
N LEU A 488 4.15 22.00 6.41
CA LEU A 488 3.97 20.82 7.26
C LEU A 488 5.30 20.16 7.72
N PHE A 489 6.45 20.67 7.27
CA PHE A 489 7.76 20.05 7.45
C PHE A 489 8.71 20.76 8.43
N TYR A 490 8.23 21.75 9.19
CA TYR A 490 8.99 22.42 10.26
C TYR A 490 8.30 22.34 11.61
#